data_AF-A0A401PK62-F1
#
_entry.id   AF-A0A401PK62-F1
#
_cell.length_a   1.000
_cell.length_b   1.000
_cell.length_c   1.000
_cell.angle_alpha   90.00
_cell.angle_beta   90.00
_cell.angle_gamma   90.00
#
_symmetry.space_group_name_H-M   'P 1'
#
loop_
_entity.id
_entity.type
_entity.pdbx_description
1 polymer ?
#
loop_
_entity_poly.entity_id
_entity_poly.type
_entity_poly.pdbx_seq_one_letter_code
_entity_poly.pdbx_strand_id
1 'polypeptide(L)'
;MLLTSRAKHHSPKKLQEAFQMVSTNYTQLMQTLEDLMLLSASELIPFAEALMLDLYRLLNADVPRRILQIVNQLWMLLNTVMPRRLWVMTVNALQPKAKLLRQQKYTQNDLMVDPLIVLRCDRRVYRCPPLMDITLHMLNGYLLASKAYLSAHLKENVDQDSKPYQNNTMGVMGQPEAPEVTREELKNALLSAQDSAAVQILLEICLPTDKERSHSTGKILKQQDQSSSLSESLENTQENLLSNVREVQCLICCLLHQMFIADPNIAKLVHFQIFAIQLLSHLCIQYALPKSLSVARLSINVMGTVLTVLTQAKRFAFFMPTLPCLVSFCRAFPPLYDDVASLLIQTGQVCASHVATQAQDIDPIITRLKYLKEKTEVTPDLHRSVSSERIKKGETIAPESLDPDVLLCQRVEATFLEIINTAVVGV
;
A
#
# COMPACT_ATOMS: atom_id res chain seq x y z
N MET A 1 44.92 -1.92 -11.77
CA MET A 1 45.40 -0.80 -12.62
C MET A 1 44.96 -0.91 -14.08
N LEU A 2 44.94 -2.10 -14.71
CA LEU A 2 44.50 -2.24 -16.12
C LEU A 2 42.98 -2.12 -16.34
N LEU A 3 42.16 -2.45 -15.35
CA LEU A 3 40.69 -2.33 -15.48
C LEU A 3 40.21 -0.87 -15.32
N THR A 4 40.90 -0.08 -14.50
CA THR A 4 40.57 1.34 -14.30
C THR A 4 41.03 2.21 -15.49
N SER A 5 41.95 1.76 -16.33
CA SER A 5 42.34 2.50 -17.54
C SER A 5 41.24 2.47 -18.61
N ARG A 6 40.54 1.34 -18.79
CA ARG A 6 39.36 1.24 -19.68
C ARG A 6 38.24 2.19 -19.23
N ALA A 7 37.95 2.23 -17.94
CA ALA A 7 36.97 3.13 -17.36
C ALA A 7 37.28 4.62 -17.62
N LYS A 8 38.57 5.00 -17.65
CA LYS A 8 39.02 6.37 -17.93
C LYS A 8 38.93 6.79 -19.42
N HIS A 9 38.66 5.86 -20.35
CA HIS A 9 38.46 6.18 -21.77
C HIS A 9 37.00 6.49 -22.14
N HIS A 10 36.07 6.31 -21.19
CA HIS A 10 34.67 6.69 -21.37
C HIS A 10 34.49 8.18 -21.11
N SER A 11 33.69 8.82 -21.96
CA SER A 11 33.29 10.22 -21.79
C SER A 11 31.80 10.30 -21.48
N PRO A 12 31.33 11.34 -20.78
CA PRO A 12 29.90 11.52 -20.51
C PRO A 12 29.04 11.53 -21.78
N LYS A 13 29.59 12.02 -22.91
CA LYS A 13 28.92 12.01 -24.22
C LYS A 13 28.70 10.59 -24.75
N LYS A 14 29.73 9.73 -24.67
CA LYS A 14 29.61 8.31 -25.07
C LYS A 14 28.55 7.58 -24.24
N LEU A 15 28.48 7.88 -22.94
CA LEU A 15 27.46 7.32 -22.06
C LEU A 15 26.05 7.77 -22.50
N GLN A 16 25.87 9.05 -22.81
CA GLN A 16 24.59 9.58 -23.28
C GLN A 16 24.16 8.97 -24.63
N GLU A 17 25.09 8.79 -25.56
CA GLU A 17 24.85 8.07 -26.82
C GLU A 17 24.44 6.61 -26.57
N ALA A 18 25.09 5.93 -25.63
CA ALA A 18 24.73 4.56 -25.24
C ALA A 18 23.31 4.49 -24.64
N PHE A 19 22.91 5.48 -23.83
CA PHE A 19 21.54 5.60 -23.31
C PHE A 19 20.48 5.84 -24.39
N GLN A 20 20.83 6.55 -25.46
CA GLN A 20 19.92 6.78 -26.59
C GLN A 20 19.71 5.51 -27.43
N MET A 21 20.71 4.63 -27.49
CA MET A 21 20.66 3.35 -28.21
C MET A 21 20.00 2.20 -27.42
N VAL A 22 19.47 2.46 -26.22
CA VAL A 22 18.84 1.45 -25.35
C VAL A 22 17.66 0.74 -26.00
N SER A 23 16.97 1.36 -26.96
CA SER A 23 15.87 0.70 -27.69
C SER A 23 16.34 -0.35 -28.70
N THR A 24 17.63 -0.38 -29.06
CA THR A 24 18.16 -1.27 -30.10
C THR A 24 19.24 -2.21 -29.60
N ASN A 25 20.10 -1.80 -28.65
CA ASN A 25 21.17 -2.65 -28.10
C ASN A 25 21.58 -2.27 -26.67
N TYR A 26 21.46 -3.22 -25.74
CA TYR A 26 21.83 -3.04 -24.33
C TYR A 26 23.31 -3.31 -24.02
N THR A 27 24.04 -3.96 -24.93
CA THR A 27 25.41 -4.47 -24.69
C THR A 27 26.40 -3.34 -24.44
N GLN A 28 26.34 -2.28 -25.26
CA GLN A 28 27.24 -1.14 -25.13
C GLN A 28 26.98 -0.35 -23.84
N LEU A 29 25.71 -0.18 -23.47
CA LEU A 29 25.35 0.47 -22.21
C LEU A 29 25.84 -0.37 -21.02
N MET A 30 25.60 -1.69 -21.05
CA MET A 30 26.01 -2.59 -19.97
C MET A 30 27.53 -2.55 -19.74
N GLN A 31 28.34 -2.69 -20.81
CA GLN A 31 29.80 -2.62 -20.71
C GLN A 31 30.28 -1.27 -20.16
N THR A 32 29.70 -0.17 -20.63
CA THR A 32 30.06 1.17 -20.16
C THR A 32 29.72 1.34 -18.67
N LEU A 33 28.55 0.88 -18.23
CA LEU A 33 28.12 0.95 -16.84
C LEU A 33 28.98 0.07 -15.91
N GLU A 34 29.37 -1.13 -16.36
CA GLU A 34 30.27 -2.00 -15.59
C GLU A 34 31.68 -1.41 -15.46
N ASP A 35 32.19 -0.77 -16.51
CA ASP A 35 33.46 -0.05 -16.44
C ASP A 35 33.36 1.14 -15.46
N LEU A 36 32.25 1.88 -15.46
CA LEU A 36 32.02 3.01 -14.54
C LEU A 36 31.96 2.57 -13.07
N MET A 37 31.54 1.33 -12.77
CA MET A 37 31.53 0.79 -11.40
C MET A 37 32.93 0.65 -10.79
N LEU A 38 33.97 0.63 -11.61
CA LEU A 38 35.36 0.53 -11.16
C LEU A 38 35.98 1.88 -10.76
N LEU A 39 35.27 2.98 -11.03
CA LEU A 39 35.72 4.33 -10.71
C LEU A 39 35.44 4.68 -9.24
N SER A 40 36.25 5.60 -8.71
CA SER A 40 35.95 6.20 -7.41
C SER A 40 34.76 7.17 -7.50
N ALA A 41 34.09 7.43 -6.37
CA ALA A 41 32.93 8.33 -6.32
C ALA A 41 33.23 9.74 -6.90
N SER A 42 34.44 10.26 -6.67
CA SER A 42 34.89 11.55 -7.19
C SER A 42 35.05 11.56 -8.72
N GLU A 43 35.55 10.47 -9.30
CA GLU A 43 35.73 10.32 -10.74
C GLU A 43 34.38 10.12 -11.46
N LEU A 44 33.34 9.71 -10.74
CA LEU A 44 31.99 9.48 -11.29
C LEU A 44 31.16 10.78 -11.44
N ILE A 45 31.54 11.86 -10.73
CA ILE A 45 30.82 13.15 -10.73
C ILE A 45 30.49 13.68 -12.15
N PRO A 46 31.43 13.68 -13.12
CA PRO A 46 31.17 14.17 -14.48
C PRO A 46 30.11 13.37 -15.24
N PHE A 47 29.87 12.11 -14.86
CA PHE A 47 28.91 11.23 -15.51
C PHE A 47 27.49 11.34 -14.94
N ALA A 48 27.32 11.99 -13.78
CA ALA A 48 26.03 12.05 -13.09
C ALA A 48 24.92 12.67 -13.95
N GLU A 49 25.22 13.71 -14.73
CA GLU A 49 24.23 14.34 -15.60
C GLU A 49 23.77 13.42 -16.73
N ALA A 50 24.70 12.74 -17.38
CA ALA A 50 24.37 11.74 -18.40
C ALA A 50 23.58 10.56 -17.81
N LEU A 51 23.93 10.09 -16.61
CA LEU A 51 23.19 9.01 -15.92
C LEU A 51 21.76 9.41 -15.57
N MET A 52 21.55 10.63 -15.06
CA MET A 52 20.23 11.05 -14.58
C MET A 52 19.30 11.43 -15.74
N LEU A 53 19.79 12.18 -16.74
CA LEU A 53 18.94 12.72 -17.81
C LEU A 53 18.15 11.65 -18.56
N ASP A 54 18.73 10.46 -18.75
CA ASP A 54 18.11 9.36 -19.52
C ASP A 54 17.59 8.22 -18.64
N LEU A 55 17.51 8.41 -17.32
CA LEU A 55 17.03 7.40 -16.36
C LEU A 55 15.63 6.88 -16.70
N TYR A 56 14.73 7.76 -17.16
CA TYR A 56 13.37 7.40 -17.55
C TYR A 56 13.31 6.42 -18.74
N ARG A 57 14.36 6.30 -19.56
CA ARG A 57 14.40 5.35 -20.69
C ARG A 57 14.55 3.91 -20.21
N LEU A 58 15.11 3.72 -19.02
CA LEU A 58 15.28 2.41 -18.41
C LEU A 58 13.96 1.84 -17.84
N LEU A 59 12.88 2.63 -17.82
CA LEU A 59 11.54 2.21 -17.39
C LEU A 59 10.78 1.39 -18.45
N ASN A 60 11.40 1.07 -19.58
CA ASN A 60 10.80 0.24 -20.62
C ASN A 60 10.91 -1.24 -20.24
N ALA A 61 9.91 -2.04 -20.62
CA ALA A 61 9.76 -3.43 -20.17
C ALA A 61 10.92 -4.36 -20.59
N ASP A 62 11.67 -4.00 -21.63
CA ASP A 62 12.69 -4.86 -22.24
C ASP A 62 14.10 -4.68 -21.64
N VAL A 63 14.26 -3.79 -20.63
CA VAL A 63 15.59 -3.49 -20.06
C VAL A 63 16.03 -4.61 -19.11
N PRO A 64 17.23 -5.20 -19.30
CA PRO A 64 17.76 -6.22 -18.40
C PRO A 64 17.91 -5.72 -16.96
N ARG A 65 17.50 -6.55 -15.98
CA ARG A 65 17.55 -6.25 -14.54
C ARG A 65 18.96 -5.84 -14.06
N ARG A 66 20.01 -6.42 -14.64
CA ARG A 66 21.41 -6.13 -14.32
C ARG A 66 21.76 -4.66 -14.55
N ILE A 67 21.26 -4.03 -15.63
CA ILE A 67 21.50 -2.62 -15.92
C ILE A 67 20.89 -1.75 -14.83
N LEU A 68 19.64 -2.03 -14.43
CA LEU A 68 18.96 -1.30 -13.36
C LEU A 68 19.68 -1.43 -12.02
N GLN A 69 20.22 -2.61 -11.70
CA GLN A 69 21.01 -2.84 -10.48
C GLN A 69 22.30 -2.04 -10.47
N ILE A 70 23.05 -2.03 -11.59
CA ILE A 70 24.28 -1.25 -11.71
C ILE A 70 23.99 0.25 -11.58
N VAL A 71 22.92 0.73 -12.23
CA VAL A 71 22.49 2.14 -12.13
C VAL A 71 22.14 2.52 -10.69
N ASN A 72 21.45 1.64 -9.94
CA ASN A 72 21.19 1.88 -8.52
C ASN A 72 22.49 1.95 -7.70
N GLN A 73 23.44 1.04 -7.94
CA GLN A 73 24.73 1.05 -7.25
C GLN A 73 25.55 2.31 -7.56
N LEU A 74 25.59 2.74 -8.82
CA LEU A 74 26.25 3.98 -9.23
C LEU A 74 25.57 5.21 -8.61
N TRP A 75 24.24 5.21 -8.54
CA TRP A 75 23.48 6.27 -7.88
C TRP A 75 23.82 6.36 -6.39
N MET A 76 23.84 5.22 -5.69
CA MET A 76 24.23 5.15 -4.28
C MET A 76 25.67 5.61 -4.05
N LEU A 77 26.59 5.30 -4.97
CA LEU A 77 27.98 5.78 -4.91
C LEU A 77 28.07 7.30 -5.12
N LEU A 78 27.32 7.86 -6.07
CA LEU A 78 27.24 9.32 -6.27
C LEU A 78 26.60 10.04 -5.10
N ASN A 79 25.66 9.38 -4.43
CA ASN A 79 24.94 9.91 -3.28
C ASN A 79 25.89 10.18 -2.09
N THR A 80 27.04 9.51 -1.99
CA THR A 80 28.01 9.76 -0.92
C THR A 80 28.80 11.06 -1.10
N VAL A 81 28.87 11.61 -2.32
CA VAL A 81 29.68 12.79 -2.64
C VAL A 81 28.87 14.04 -2.97
N MET A 82 27.72 13.92 -3.64
CA MET A 82 26.89 15.08 -4.02
C MET A 82 25.37 14.83 -3.93
N PRO A 83 24.84 14.44 -2.75
CA PRO A 83 23.46 14.00 -2.59
C PRO A 83 22.42 15.05 -3.02
N ARG A 84 22.54 16.30 -2.55
CA ARG A 84 21.54 17.36 -2.85
C ARG A 84 21.39 17.61 -4.35
N ARG A 85 22.51 17.75 -5.07
CA ARG A 85 22.50 17.96 -6.52
C ARG A 85 21.95 16.73 -7.25
N LEU A 86 22.38 15.54 -6.84
CA LEU A 86 21.93 14.28 -7.43
C LEU A 86 20.42 14.10 -7.29
N TRP A 87 19.86 14.37 -6.10
CA TRP A 87 18.43 14.23 -5.84
C TRP A 87 17.59 15.14 -6.72
N VAL A 88 17.96 16.42 -6.83
CA VAL A 88 17.29 17.39 -7.72
C VAL A 88 17.33 16.92 -9.18
N MET A 89 18.48 16.41 -9.64
CA MET A 89 18.61 15.89 -11.00
C MET A 89 17.72 14.65 -11.23
N THR A 90 17.67 13.75 -10.26
CA THR A 90 16.90 12.50 -10.32
C THR A 90 15.39 12.79 -10.35
N VAL A 91 14.89 13.66 -9.46
CA VAL A 91 13.47 14.03 -9.42
C VAL A 91 13.02 14.67 -10.73
N ASN A 92 13.83 15.57 -11.28
CA ASN A 92 13.53 16.20 -12.56
C ASN A 92 13.57 15.22 -13.75
N ALA A 93 14.44 14.20 -13.69
CA ALA A 93 14.53 13.19 -14.74
C ALA A 93 13.37 12.18 -14.75
N LEU A 94 12.84 11.84 -13.57
CA LEU A 94 11.77 10.84 -13.40
C LEU A 94 10.34 11.41 -13.56
N GLN A 95 10.19 12.65 -14.00
CA GLN A 95 8.86 13.24 -14.22
C GLN A 95 8.09 12.55 -15.34
N PRO A 96 6.74 12.44 -15.24
CA PRO A 96 5.91 11.94 -16.32
C PRO A 96 6.06 12.79 -17.60
N LYS A 97 6.41 12.15 -18.73
CA LYS A 97 6.50 12.83 -20.03
C LYS A 97 5.13 12.93 -20.71
N ALA A 98 4.15 13.54 -20.05
CA ALA A 98 2.87 13.84 -20.68
C ALA A 98 3.00 15.11 -21.54
N LYS A 99 2.58 15.04 -22.81
CA LYS A 99 2.70 16.14 -23.80
C LYS A 99 1.96 17.44 -23.42
N LEU A 100 1.11 17.41 -22.38
CA LEU A 100 0.13 18.45 -22.06
C LEU A 100 0.46 19.30 -20.82
N LEU A 101 1.42 18.90 -19.98
CA LEU A 101 1.79 19.64 -18.77
C LEU A 101 3.20 20.21 -18.93
N ARG A 102 3.32 21.53 -18.76
CA ARG A 102 4.58 22.27 -18.74
C ARG A 102 5.51 21.59 -17.73
N GLN A 103 6.63 21.04 -18.20
CA GLN A 103 7.64 20.42 -17.32
C GLN A 103 8.16 21.48 -16.36
N GLN A 104 7.76 21.38 -15.10
CA GLN A 104 8.25 22.26 -14.06
C GLN A 104 9.60 21.73 -13.59
N LYS A 105 10.65 22.54 -13.74
CA LYS A 105 11.96 22.21 -13.18
C LYS A 105 11.95 22.50 -11.69
N TYR A 106 11.97 21.46 -10.87
CA TYR A 106 12.04 21.59 -9.42
C TYR A 106 13.45 21.96 -8.98
N THR A 107 13.52 22.86 -8.01
CA THR A 107 14.74 23.27 -7.34
C THR A 107 14.90 22.54 -6.00
N GLN A 108 16.06 22.69 -5.37
CA GLN A 108 16.27 22.17 -4.01
C GLN A 108 15.27 22.74 -3.01
N ASN A 109 14.87 24.02 -3.16
CA ASN A 109 13.94 24.66 -2.24
C ASN A 109 12.53 24.07 -2.37
N ASP A 110 12.06 23.86 -3.60
CA ASP A 110 10.74 23.26 -3.84
C ASP A 110 10.61 21.88 -3.19
N LEU A 111 11.67 21.06 -3.29
CA LEU A 111 11.71 19.70 -2.73
C LEU A 111 11.88 19.68 -1.20
N MET A 112 12.48 20.73 -0.62
CA MET A 112 12.56 20.89 0.84
C MET A 112 11.22 21.35 1.43
N VAL A 113 10.47 22.18 0.70
CA VAL A 113 9.15 22.66 1.11
C VAL A 113 8.09 21.58 0.95
N ASP A 114 8.07 20.86 -0.18
CA ASP A 114 7.14 19.75 -0.44
C ASP A 114 7.91 18.47 -0.86
N PRO A 115 8.33 17.63 0.11
CA PRO A 115 8.97 16.34 -0.16
C PRO A 115 8.10 15.36 -0.96
N LEU A 116 6.77 15.51 -0.94
CA LEU A 116 5.86 14.60 -1.64
C LEU A 116 5.97 14.74 -3.17
N ILE A 117 6.62 15.80 -3.68
CA ILE A 117 6.96 15.94 -5.10
C ILE A 117 7.76 14.72 -5.60
N VAL A 118 8.62 14.12 -4.76
CA VAL A 118 9.41 12.93 -5.13
C VAL A 118 8.51 11.76 -5.55
N LEU A 119 7.32 11.64 -4.93
CA LEU A 119 6.35 10.60 -5.24
C LEU A 119 5.54 10.90 -6.51
N ARG A 120 5.57 12.12 -7.06
CA ARG A 120 4.86 12.49 -8.30
C ARG A 120 5.61 12.09 -9.59
N CYS A 121 6.49 11.09 -9.50
CA CYS A 121 7.25 10.56 -10.63
C CYS A 121 6.39 9.72 -11.60
N ASP A 122 6.97 9.31 -12.73
CA ASP A 122 6.37 8.37 -13.67
C ASP A 122 5.94 7.09 -12.94
N ARG A 123 4.66 6.72 -13.06
CA ARG A 123 4.05 5.56 -12.38
C ARG A 123 4.76 4.24 -12.68
N ARG A 124 5.51 4.13 -13.78
CA ARG A 124 6.32 2.94 -14.09
C ARG A 124 7.43 2.70 -13.07
N VAL A 125 7.91 3.74 -12.38
CA VAL A 125 8.91 3.62 -11.31
C VAL A 125 8.40 2.73 -10.17
N TYR A 126 7.09 2.78 -9.88
CA TYR A 126 6.45 1.97 -8.83
C TYR A 126 6.46 0.46 -9.09
N ARG A 127 6.92 0.03 -10.27
CA ARG A 127 7.08 -1.38 -10.66
C ARG A 127 8.52 -1.70 -11.06
N CYS A 128 9.45 -0.79 -10.78
CA CYS A 128 10.87 -0.95 -11.06
C CYS A 128 11.67 -0.85 -9.73
N PRO A 129 11.94 -1.99 -9.06
CA PRO A 129 12.47 -1.98 -7.69
C PRO A 129 13.76 -1.17 -7.49
N PRO A 130 14.77 -1.22 -8.39
CA PRO A 130 15.99 -0.42 -8.21
C PRO A 130 15.74 1.10 -8.28
N LEU A 131 14.78 1.55 -9.08
CA LEU A 131 14.43 2.97 -9.16
C LEU A 131 13.49 3.37 -8.03
N MET A 132 12.62 2.46 -7.59
CA MET A 132 11.81 2.67 -6.39
C MET A 132 12.71 2.86 -5.16
N ASP A 133 13.74 2.04 -4.99
CA ASP A 133 14.74 2.16 -3.91
C ASP A 133 15.36 3.57 -3.86
N ILE A 134 15.81 4.07 -5.02
CA ILE A 134 16.30 5.45 -5.18
C ILE A 134 15.23 6.49 -4.76
N THR A 135 13.99 6.33 -5.22
CA THR A 135 12.91 7.27 -4.86
C THR A 135 12.59 7.27 -3.37
N LEU A 136 12.62 6.10 -2.72
CA LEU A 136 12.39 5.96 -1.28
C LEU A 136 13.54 6.59 -0.48
N HIS A 137 14.78 6.42 -0.93
CA HIS A 137 15.94 7.07 -0.32
C HIS A 137 15.83 8.59 -0.39
N MET A 138 15.49 9.15 -1.55
CA MET A 138 15.27 10.59 -1.72
C MET A 138 14.10 11.10 -0.87
N LEU A 139 12.98 10.38 -0.85
CA LEU A 139 11.80 10.75 -0.05
C LEU A 139 12.18 10.87 1.43
N ASN A 140 12.84 9.85 1.99
CA ASN A 140 13.27 9.88 3.39
C ASN A 140 14.21 11.06 3.66
N GLY A 141 15.18 11.29 2.76
CA GLY A 141 16.10 12.42 2.84
C GLY A 141 15.40 13.78 2.83
N TYR A 142 14.42 13.98 1.95
CA TYR A 142 13.66 15.23 1.86
C TYR A 142 12.65 15.42 2.98
N LEU A 143 12.03 14.35 3.51
CA LEU A 143 11.20 14.44 4.72
C LEU A 143 12.03 14.95 5.91
N LEU A 144 13.24 14.40 6.10
CA LEU A 144 14.17 14.88 7.13
C LEU A 144 14.64 16.32 6.87
N ALA A 145 14.96 16.66 5.61
CA ALA A 145 15.38 18.01 5.23
C ALA A 145 14.27 19.04 5.45
N SER A 146 13.02 18.70 5.14
CA SER A 146 11.82 19.52 5.37
C SER A 146 11.61 19.80 6.86
N LYS A 147 11.74 18.76 7.71
CA LYS A 147 11.71 18.90 9.18
C LYS A 147 12.76 19.88 9.69
N ALA A 148 14.00 19.74 9.21
CA ALA A 148 15.09 20.63 9.58
C ALA A 148 14.85 22.06 9.07
N TYR A 149 14.37 22.21 7.83
CA TYR A 149 14.05 23.49 7.21
C TYR A 149 12.97 24.26 7.99
N LEU A 150 11.84 23.62 8.28
CA LEU A 150 10.75 24.26 9.03
C LEU A 150 11.18 24.61 10.46
N SER A 151 12.03 23.79 11.08
CA SER A 151 12.57 24.06 12.42
C SER A 151 13.52 25.25 12.43
N ALA A 152 14.35 25.43 11.39
CA ALA A 152 15.22 26.59 11.24
C ALA A 152 14.41 27.85 10.92
N HIS A 153 13.50 27.76 9.96
CA HIS A 153 12.63 28.86 9.53
C HIS A 153 11.77 29.40 10.68
N LEU A 154 11.31 28.54 11.60
CA LEU A 154 10.56 29.01 12.76
C LEU A 154 11.45 29.82 13.71
N LYS A 155 12.67 29.35 14.01
CA LYS A 155 13.62 30.06 14.90
C LYS A 155 13.98 31.44 14.35
N GLU A 156 14.24 31.55 13.05
CA GLU A 156 14.57 32.82 12.40
C GLU A 156 13.42 33.85 12.45
N ASN A 157 12.17 33.38 12.56
CA ASN A 157 11.00 34.25 12.61
C ASN A 157 10.50 34.55 14.04
N VAL A 158 10.86 33.76 15.05
CA VAL A 158 10.54 34.03 16.48
C VAL A 158 11.21 35.33 16.96
N ASP A 159 12.37 35.68 16.40
CA ASP A 159 13.07 36.93 16.71
C ASP A 159 12.37 38.19 16.15
N GLN A 160 11.45 38.03 15.18
CA GLN A 160 10.68 39.14 14.62
C GLN A 160 9.44 39.50 15.46
N ASP A 161 8.80 38.49 16.07
CA ASP A 161 7.61 38.66 16.93
C ASP A 161 7.98 39.13 18.36
N SER A 162 9.26 39.06 18.76
CA SER A 162 9.76 39.52 20.06
C SER A 162 9.98 41.03 20.16
N LYS A 163 9.67 41.81 19.11
CA LYS A 163 9.56 43.26 19.25
C LYS A 163 8.21 43.57 19.89
N PRO A 164 8.15 44.12 21.11
CA PRO A 164 6.88 44.45 21.74
C PRO A 164 6.21 45.53 20.90
N TYR A 165 5.14 45.16 20.19
CA TYR A 165 4.14 46.12 19.77
C TYR A 165 3.49 46.64 21.06
N GLN A 166 4.04 47.74 21.60
CA GLN A 166 3.33 48.60 22.54
C GLN A 166 2.14 49.22 21.81
N ASN A 167 1.06 48.46 21.65
CA ASN A 167 -0.24 49.03 21.34
C ASN A 167 -0.99 49.23 22.65
N ASN A 168 -0.95 50.48 23.11
CA ASN A 168 -1.86 51.00 24.12
C ASN A 168 -3.31 50.68 23.73
N THR A 169 -3.97 49.80 24.48
CA THR A 169 -5.43 49.87 24.61
C THR A 169 -5.84 49.33 25.98
N MET A 170 -6.29 50.24 26.84
CA MET A 170 -7.00 49.90 28.06
C MET A 170 -8.25 49.07 27.76
N GLY A 171 -8.51 48.09 28.62
CA GLY A 171 -9.85 47.60 28.93
C GLY A 171 -10.33 46.41 28.10
N VAL A 172 -10.34 45.22 28.69
CA VAL A 172 -11.54 44.53 29.19
C VAL A 172 -11.08 43.21 29.81
N MET A 173 -11.47 43.02 31.07
CA MET A 173 -11.19 41.85 31.89
C MET A 173 -12.17 40.74 31.52
N GLY A 174 -11.67 39.55 31.15
CA GLY A 174 -12.45 38.30 31.26
C GLY A 174 -13.09 37.70 30.00
N GLN A 175 -12.34 37.53 28.91
CA GLN A 175 -12.65 36.45 27.96
C GLN A 175 -11.54 35.39 28.01
N PRO A 176 -11.86 34.08 28.07
CA PRO A 176 -10.86 33.06 27.85
C PRO A 176 -10.46 33.16 26.38
N GLU A 177 -9.27 33.69 26.13
CA GLU A 177 -8.62 33.65 24.81
C GLU A 177 -8.73 32.21 24.30
N ALA A 178 -9.29 32.05 23.09
CA ALA A 178 -9.24 30.78 22.38
C ALA A 178 -7.77 30.31 22.36
N PRO A 179 -7.47 29.01 22.43
CA PRO A 179 -6.08 28.56 22.43
C PRO A 179 -5.43 29.05 21.14
N GLU A 180 -4.58 30.08 21.24
CA GLU A 180 -3.78 30.54 20.11
C GLU A 180 -2.88 29.38 19.74
N VAL A 181 -3.21 28.71 18.64
CA VAL A 181 -2.42 27.60 18.11
C VAL A 181 -1.03 28.16 17.84
N THR A 182 -0.05 27.71 18.62
CA THR A 182 1.30 28.26 18.51
C THR A 182 1.89 27.90 17.15
N ARG A 183 2.81 28.73 16.63
CA ARG A 183 3.51 28.41 15.37
C ARG A 183 4.24 27.06 15.43
N GLU A 184 4.66 26.65 16.63
CA GLU A 184 5.26 25.35 16.91
C GLU A 184 4.23 24.20 16.79
N GLU A 185 3.01 24.37 17.30
CA GLU A 185 1.92 23.41 17.11
C GLU A 185 1.53 23.27 15.64
N LEU A 186 1.43 24.38 14.92
CA LEU A 186 1.14 24.37 13.48
C LEU A 186 2.23 23.62 12.69
N LYS A 187 3.51 23.86 13.02
CA LYS A 187 4.65 23.15 12.44
C LYS A 187 4.54 21.63 12.70
N ASN A 188 4.28 21.23 13.94
CA ASN A 188 4.19 19.82 14.31
C ASN A 188 2.99 19.13 13.65
N ALA A 189 1.85 19.82 13.53
CA ALA A 189 0.68 19.33 12.81
C ALA A 189 0.98 19.15 11.30
N LEU A 190 1.62 20.14 10.68
CA LEU A 190 2.02 20.08 9.27
C LEU A 190 2.97 18.91 8.99
N LEU A 191 3.99 18.74 9.83
CA LEU A 191 4.94 17.63 9.71
C LEU A 191 4.25 16.26 9.88
N SER A 192 3.36 16.14 10.86
CA SER A 192 2.59 14.92 11.09
C SER A 192 1.68 14.58 9.91
N ALA A 193 1.03 15.60 9.33
CA ALA A 193 0.19 15.43 8.15
C ALA A 193 1.02 15.04 6.92
N GLN A 194 2.20 15.64 6.72
CA GLN A 194 3.11 15.32 5.64
C GLN A 194 3.62 13.87 5.71
N ASP A 195 4.07 13.43 6.88
CA ASP A 195 4.52 12.05 7.09
C ASP A 195 3.37 11.06 6.87
N SER A 196 2.17 11.36 7.36
CA SER A 196 0.99 10.51 7.18
C SER A 196 0.57 10.42 5.71
N ALA A 197 0.63 11.53 4.97
CA ALA A 197 0.37 11.55 3.53
C ALA A 197 1.42 10.74 2.76
N ALA A 198 2.70 10.84 3.13
CA ALA A 198 3.75 10.01 2.55
C ALA A 198 3.46 8.52 2.77
N VAL A 199 3.15 8.11 4.01
CA VAL A 199 2.80 6.71 4.33
C VAL A 199 1.59 6.25 3.52
N GLN A 200 0.53 7.06 3.44
CA GLN A 200 -0.67 6.72 2.68
C GLN A 200 -0.37 6.49 1.20
N ILE A 201 0.37 7.39 0.56
CA ILE A 201 0.74 7.25 -0.87
C ILE A 201 1.60 6.00 -1.06
N LEU A 202 2.55 5.72 -0.16
CA LEU A 202 3.38 4.52 -0.21
C LEU A 202 2.55 3.23 -0.07
N LEU A 203 1.55 3.21 0.81
CA LEU A 203 0.64 2.07 0.94
C LEU A 203 -0.24 1.89 -0.31
N GLU A 204 -0.68 2.98 -0.95
CA GLU A 204 -1.40 2.92 -2.21
C GLU A 204 -0.55 2.37 -3.36
N ILE A 205 0.76 2.68 -3.37
CA ILE A 205 1.70 2.12 -4.35
C ILE A 205 1.82 0.59 -4.24
N CYS A 206 1.70 0.05 -3.02
CA CYS A 206 1.72 -1.39 -2.75
C CYS A 206 0.52 -2.16 -3.32
N LEU A 207 -0.57 -1.46 -3.68
CA LEU A 207 -1.76 -2.10 -4.21
C LEU A 207 -1.51 -2.65 -5.62
N PRO A 208 -1.97 -3.87 -5.95
CA PRO A 208 -1.87 -4.42 -7.29
C PRO A 208 -2.78 -3.63 -8.25
N THR A 209 -2.29 -3.39 -9.47
CA THR A 209 -3.04 -2.73 -10.55
C THR A 209 -4.09 -3.67 -11.15
N ASP A 210 -5.11 -3.13 -11.80
CA ASP A 210 -6.17 -3.94 -12.42
C ASP A 210 -5.64 -4.90 -13.50
N LYS A 211 -4.53 -4.54 -14.17
CA LYS A 211 -3.83 -5.43 -15.09
C LYS A 211 -3.20 -6.63 -14.37
N GLU A 212 -2.58 -6.40 -13.22
CA GLU A 212 -1.99 -7.45 -12.38
C GLU A 212 -3.08 -8.36 -11.77
N ARG A 213 -4.24 -7.80 -11.40
CA ARG A 213 -5.42 -8.56 -10.93
C ARG A 213 -6.07 -9.41 -12.03
N SER A 214 -5.96 -8.97 -13.29
CA SER A 214 -6.49 -9.70 -14.45
C SER A 214 -5.59 -10.88 -14.87
N HIS A 215 -4.28 -10.80 -14.61
CA HIS A 215 -3.37 -11.91 -14.89
C HIS A 215 -3.54 -13.09 -13.93
N SER A 216 -3.94 -12.85 -12.67
CA SER A 216 -4.28 -13.93 -11.73
C SER A 216 -5.63 -14.58 -12.04
N THR A 217 -6.60 -13.84 -12.57
CA THR A 217 -7.93 -14.35 -12.96
C THR A 217 -7.97 -14.95 -14.36
N GLY A 218 -7.15 -14.44 -15.30
CA GLY A 218 -7.08 -14.95 -16.68
C GLY A 218 -6.40 -16.32 -16.83
N LYS A 219 -5.62 -16.76 -15.85
CA LYS A 219 -5.10 -18.13 -15.79
C LYS A 219 -6.14 -19.14 -15.29
N ILE A 220 -7.07 -18.71 -14.43
CA ILE A 220 -8.15 -19.57 -13.88
C ILE A 220 -9.08 -20.09 -14.99
N LEU A 221 -9.28 -19.33 -16.08
CA LEU A 221 -10.13 -19.77 -17.20
C LEU A 221 -9.44 -20.73 -18.20
N LYS A 222 -8.14 -21.02 -18.07
CA LYS A 222 -7.43 -21.94 -18.99
C LYS A 222 -7.08 -23.31 -18.40
N GLN A 223 -7.44 -23.59 -17.14
CA GLN A 223 -7.15 -24.85 -16.45
C GLN A 223 -8.40 -25.65 -16.07
N GLN A 224 -9.48 -25.57 -16.87
CA GLN A 224 -10.67 -26.37 -16.59
C GLN A 224 -10.59 -27.83 -17.05
N ASP A 225 -9.46 -28.28 -17.60
CA ASP A 225 -9.22 -29.69 -17.96
C ASP A 225 -7.85 -30.15 -17.47
N GLN A 226 -7.71 -30.44 -16.18
CA GLN A 226 -7.06 -31.65 -15.66
C GLN A 226 -7.03 -31.67 -14.13
N SER A 227 -7.48 -32.79 -13.59
CA SER A 227 -7.54 -33.17 -12.19
C SER A 227 -6.17 -33.17 -11.50
N SER A 228 -5.92 -32.22 -10.60
CA SER A 228 -5.00 -32.40 -9.46
C SER A 228 -5.27 -31.35 -8.37
N SER A 229 -6.25 -31.64 -7.53
CA SER A 229 -6.50 -30.94 -6.27
C SER A 229 -5.32 -31.11 -5.30
N LEU A 230 -4.90 -30.00 -4.67
CA LEU A 230 -3.93 -29.82 -3.56
C LEU A 230 -2.61 -29.09 -3.89
N SER A 231 -2.27 -28.83 -5.16
CA SER A 231 -1.09 -28.03 -5.54
C SER A 231 -1.38 -26.58 -5.99
N GLU A 232 -2.64 -26.22 -6.25
CA GLU A 232 -3.01 -24.89 -6.80
C GLU A 232 -2.89 -23.73 -5.78
N SER A 233 -3.00 -23.98 -4.47
CA SER A 233 -2.91 -22.94 -3.44
C SER A 233 -1.47 -22.49 -3.15
N LEU A 234 -0.50 -23.37 -3.37
CA LEU A 234 0.93 -23.10 -3.18
C LEU A 234 1.52 -22.37 -4.39
N GLU A 235 1.14 -22.74 -5.62
CA GLU A 235 1.65 -22.12 -6.85
C GLU A 235 1.16 -20.67 -7.03
N ASN A 236 -0.11 -20.38 -6.73
CA ASN A 236 -0.63 -19.00 -6.75
C ASN A 236 0.03 -18.08 -5.71
N THR A 237 0.47 -18.64 -4.58
CA THR A 237 1.21 -17.89 -3.56
C THR A 237 2.66 -17.65 -3.99
N GLN A 238 3.28 -18.61 -4.67
CA GLN A 238 4.65 -18.50 -5.20
C GLN A 238 4.77 -17.52 -6.38
N GLU A 239 3.79 -17.48 -7.31
CA GLU A 239 3.82 -16.52 -8.42
C GLU A 239 3.66 -15.06 -7.92
N ASN A 240 2.86 -14.84 -6.88
CA ASN A 240 2.74 -13.51 -6.25
C ASN A 240 4.04 -13.09 -5.53
N LEU A 241 4.83 -14.06 -5.05
CA LEU A 241 6.08 -13.83 -4.32
C LEU A 241 7.25 -13.42 -5.22
N LEU A 242 7.29 -13.91 -6.47
CA LEU A 242 8.38 -13.67 -7.43
C LEU A 242 8.07 -12.53 -8.41
N SER A 243 7.65 -11.38 -7.88
CA SER A 243 7.26 -10.22 -8.70
C SER A 243 8.03 -8.96 -8.31
N ASN A 244 8.21 -8.04 -9.27
CA ASN A 244 8.72 -6.70 -8.98
C ASN A 244 7.83 -5.96 -7.97
N VAL A 245 6.52 -6.23 -7.97
CA VAL A 245 5.57 -5.70 -6.99
C VAL A 245 5.96 -6.13 -5.58
N ARG A 246 6.30 -7.40 -5.39
CA ARG A 246 6.70 -7.91 -4.07
C ARG A 246 7.98 -7.23 -3.57
N GLU A 247 8.97 -7.05 -4.43
CA GLU A 247 10.21 -6.37 -4.06
C GLU A 247 9.95 -4.90 -3.69
N VAL A 248 9.12 -4.19 -4.46
CA VAL A 248 8.67 -2.83 -4.13
C VAL A 248 7.94 -2.78 -2.79
N GLN A 249 7.02 -3.71 -2.54
CA GLN A 249 6.33 -3.82 -1.25
C GLN A 249 7.32 -4.01 -0.10
N CYS A 250 8.32 -4.87 -0.25
CA CYS A 250 9.36 -5.06 0.75
C CYS A 250 10.15 -3.77 1.02
N LEU A 251 10.59 -3.06 -0.03
CA LEU A 251 11.30 -1.79 0.11
C LEU A 251 10.45 -0.73 0.83
N ILE A 252 9.18 -0.61 0.46
CA ILE A 252 8.23 0.30 1.11
C ILE A 252 8.05 -0.09 2.57
N CYS A 253 7.80 -1.37 2.87
CA CYS A 253 7.67 -1.85 4.25
C CYS A 253 8.94 -1.59 5.08
N CYS A 254 10.13 -1.72 4.50
CA CYS A 254 11.38 -1.35 5.16
C CYS A 254 11.42 0.14 5.52
N LEU A 255 11.04 1.03 4.59
CA LEU A 255 10.98 2.47 4.89
C LEU A 255 9.93 2.79 5.95
N LEU A 256 8.71 2.25 5.82
CA LEU A 256 7.64 2.44 6.80
C LEU A 256 8.06 1.97 8.19
N HIS A 257 8.74 0.84 8.28
CA HIS A 257 9.30 0.34 9.53
C HIS A 257 10.29 1.33 10.14
N GLN A 258 11.21 1.89 9.36
CA GLN A 258 12.13 2.93 9.84
C GLN A 258 11.39 4.21 10.27
N MET A 259 10.36 4.63 9.53
CA MET A 259 9.54 5.78 9.90
C MET A 259 8.80 5.56 11.22
N PHE A 260 8.24 4.36 11.46
CA PHE A 260 7.56 4.02 12.70
C PHE A 260 8.50 3.87 13.89
N ILE A 261 9.74 3.41 13.66
CA ILE A 261 10.79 3.43 14.70
C ILE A 261 11.14 4.88 15.06
N ALA A 262 11.26 5.75 14.05
CA ALA A 262 11.64 7.14 14.26
C ALA A 262 10.54 7.97 14.94
N ASP A 263 9.27 7.77 14.57
CA ASP A 263 8.12 8.41 15.22
C ASP A 263 6.90 7.46 15.28
N PRO A 264 6.57 6.91 16.46
CA PRO A 264 5.45 5.99 16.63
C PRO A 264 4.08 6.69 16.50
N ASN A 265 4.01 8.02 16.54
CA ASN A 265 2.74 8.73 16.40
C ASN A 265 2.24 8.72 14.94
N ILE A 266 3.13 8.59 13.96
CA ILE A 266 2.77 8.44 12.54
C ILE A 266 1.88 7.20 12.37
N ALA A 267 2.23 6.08 13.02
CA ALA A 267 1.42 4.88 12.97
C ALA A 267 -0.01 5.19 13.48
N LYS A 268 -0.13 5.82 14.66
CA LYS A 268 -1.44 6.19 15.24
C LYS A 268 -2.29 7.06 14.31
N LEU A 269 -1.68 7.95 13.54
CA LEU A 269 -2.38 8.85 12.60
C LEU A 269 -2.83 8.16 11.31
N VAL A 270 -2.05 7.20 10.81
CA VAL A 270 -2.37 6.41 9.61
C VAL A 270 -3.46 5.36 9.91
N HIS A 271 -3.62 4.96 11.17
CA HIS A 271 -4.59 3.97 11.64
C HIS A 271 -6.01 4.56 11.81
N PHE A 272 -6.69 4.84 10.71
CA PHE A 272 -8.16 4.85 10.74
C PHE A 272 -8.68 3.42 10.98
N GLN A 273 -9.70 3.30 11.82
CA GLN A 273 -10.13 2.12 12.59
C GLN A 273 -10.12 0.75 11.86
N ILE A 274 -10.40 0.71 10.57
CA ILE A 274 -10.46 -0.53 9.76
C ILE A 274 -9.05 -1.13 9.56
N PHE A 275 -8.06 -0.31 9.19
CA PHE A 275 -6.69 -0.77 8.97
C PHE A 275 -6.07 -1.31 10.26
N ALA A 276 -6.39 -0.70 11.41
CA ALA A 276 -5.94 -1.17 12.72
C ALA A 276 -6.44 -2.58 13.02
N ILE A 277 -7.71 -2.89 12.74
CA ILE A 277 -8.29 -4.22 12.95
C ILE A 277 -7.66 -5.25 12.00
N GLN A 278 -7.47 -4.90 10.73
CA GLN A 278 -6.83 -5.77 9.74
C GLN A 278 -5.38 -6.09 10.10
N LEU A 279 -4.60 -5.05 10.45
CA LEU A 279 -3.23 -5.22 10.92
C LEU A 279 -3.17 -6.07 12.18
N LEU A 280 -4.05 -5.80 13.15
CA LEU A 280 -4.11 -6.59 14.38
C LEU A 280 -4.40 -8.06 14.07
N SER A 281 -5.33 -8.38 13.17
CA SER A 281 -5.63 -9.76 12.76
C SER A 281 -4.40 -10.48 12.22
N HIS A 282 -3.61 -9.82 11.36
CA HIS A 282 -2.36 -10.38 10.87
C HIS A 282 -1.29 -10.52 11.97
N LEU A 283 -1.18 -9.54 12.87
CA LEU A 283 -0.27 -9.60 14.01
C LEU A 283 -0.64 -10.69 15.01
N CYS A 284 -1.92 -10.97 15.23
CA CYS A 284 -2.38 -12.05 16.12
C CYS A 284 -1.99 -13.42 15.57
N ILE A 285 -2.13 -13.63 14.25
CA ILE A 285 -1.66 -14.88 13.60
C ILE A 285 -0.14 -15.01 13.70
N GLN A 286 0.60 -13.93 13.49
CA GLN A 286 2.07 -13.97 13.46
C GLN A 286 2.68 -14.04 14.88
N TYR A 287 2.06 -13.40 15.86
CA TYR A 287 2.57 -13.22 17.22
C TYR A 287 1.48 -13.51 18.27
N ALA A 288 1.46 -14.75 18.76
CA ALA A 288 0.56 -15.20 19.82
C ALA A 288 1.04 -14.75 21.22
N LEU A 289 0.86 -13.47 21.54
CA LEU A 289 1.25 -12.86 22.82
C LEU A 289 0.02 -12.56 23.70
N PRO A 290 0.11 -12.64 25.05
CA PRO A 290 -0.99 -12.26 25.95
C PRO A 290 -1.49 -10.82 25.75
N LYS A 291 -0.58 -9.90 25.42
CA LYS A 291 -0.92 -8.51 25.07
C LYS A 291 -1.67 -8.40 23.74
N SER A 292 -1.36 -9.28 22.77
CA SER A 292 -2.08 -9.35 21.50
C SER A 292 -3.51 -9.85 21.72
N LEU A 293 -3.69 -10.85 22.59
CA LEU A 293 -5.02 -11.33 23.02
C LEU A 293 -5.87 -10.23 23.67
N SER A 294 -5.32 -9.45 24.60
CA SER A 294 -6.07 -8.38 25.26
C SER A 294 -6.48 -7.27 24.29
N VAL A 295 -5.60 -6.92 23.34
CA VAL A 295 -5.90 -5.94 22.29
C VAL A 295 -6.93 -6.49 21.28
N ALA A 296 -6.85 -7.76 20.90
CA ALA A 296 -7.85 -8.41 20.04
C ALA A 296 -9.24 -8.40 20.69
N ARG A 297 -9.33 -8.74 21.98
CA ARG A 297 -10.58 -8.65 22.76
C ARG A 297 -11.12 -7.22 22.80
N LEU A 298 -10.26 -6.23 23.04
CA LEU A 298 -10.65 -4.82 22.98
C LEU A 298 -11.17 -4.44 21.59
N SER A 299 -10.51 -4.86 20.52
CA SER A 299 -10.97 -4.61 19.15
C SER A 299 -12.34 -5.22 18.86
N ILE A 300 -12.61 -6.45 19.31
CA ILE A 300 -13.94 -7.08 19.20
C ILE A 300 -14.99 -6.24 19.95
N ASN A 301 -14.70 -5.79 21.16
CA ASN A 301 -15.60 -4.92 21.94
C ASN A 301 -15.86 -3.57 21.25
N VAL A 302 -14.81 -2.96 20.67
CA VAL A 302 -14.95 -1.72 19.90
C VAL A 302 -15.80 -1.97 18.65
N MET A 303 -15.60 -3.07 17.93
CA MET A 303 -16.45 -3.45 16.78
C MET A 303 -17.92 -3.58 17.20
N GLY A 304 -18.21 -4.21 18.35
CA GLY A 304 -19.57 -4.31 18.90
C GLY A 304 -20.18 -2.94 19.21
N THR A 305 -19.43 -2.03 19.85
CA THR A 305 -19.89 -0.65 20.09
C THR A 305 -20.10 0.12 18.78
N VAL A 306 -19.22 -0.06 17.79
CA VAL A 306 -19.31 0.58 16.47
C VAL A 306 -20.56 0.12 15.71
N LEU A 307 -20.96 -1.14 15.85
CA LEU A 307 -22.17 -1.70 15.24
C LEU A 307 -23.44 -0.91 15.57
N THR A 308 -23.56 -0.46 16.83
CA THR A 308 -24.77 0.21 17.35
C THR A 308 -24.82 1.70 17.01
N VAL A 309 -23.65 2.35 16.84
CA VAL A 309 -23.57 3.80 16.57
C VAL A 309 -23.50 4.15 15.08
N LEU A 310 -23.11 3.21 14.20
CA LEU A 310 -22.98 3.48 12.77
C LEU A 310 -24.32 3.41 12.02
N THR A 311 -24.47 4.29 11.03
CA THR A 311 -25.54 4.22 10.02
C THR A 311 -25.33 3.02 9.09
N GLN A 312 -26.39 2.56 8.43
CA GLN A 312 -26.38 1.40 7.52
C GLN A 312 -25.24 1.44 6.49
N ALA A 313 -25.12 2.53 5.72
CA ALA A 313 -24.07 2.66 4.70
C ALA A 313 -22.64 2.58 5.28
N LYS A 314 -22.42 3.18 6.47
CA LYS A 314 -21.11 3.14 7.15
C LYS A 314 -20.85 1.76 7.77
N ARG A 315 -21.89 1.07 8.24
CA ARG A 315 -21.80 -0.29 8.77
C ARG A 315 -21.35 -1.27 7.69
N PHE A 316 -21.94 -1.21 6.50
CA PHE A 316 -21.51 -2.02 5.37
C PHE A 316 -20.02 -1.80 5.05
N ALA A 317 -19.60 -0.54 4.90
CA ALA A 317 -18.22 -0.19 4.59
C ALA A 317 -17.22 -0.61 5.69
N PHE A 318 -17.65 -0.65 6.96
CA PHE A 318 -16.82 -1.06 8.09
C PHE A 318 -16.75 -2.58 8.26
N PHE A 319 -17.89 -3.29 8.23
CA PHE A 319 -17.95 -4.72 8.55
C PHE A 319 -17.51 -5.61 7.39
N MET A 320 -17.78 -5.26 6.12
CA MET A 320 -17.35 -6.05 4.98
C MET A 320 -15.85 -6.40 4.97
N PRO A 321 -14.93 -5.44 5.20
CA PRO A 321 -13.50 -5.71 5.25
C PRO A 321 -12.98 -6.22 6.61
N THR A 322 -13.75 -6.08 7.70
CA THR A 322 -13.30 -6.45 9.06
C THR A 322 -13.80 -7.82 9.52
N LEU A 323 -14.90 -8.34 8.98
CA LEU A 323 -15.41 -9.68 9.32
C LEU A 323 -14.38 -10.81 9.10
N PRO A 324 -13.60 -10.86 8.00
CA PRO A 324 -12.55 -11.87 7.84
C PRO A 324 -11.45 -11.81 8.92
N CYS A 325 -11.25 -10.65 9.55
CA CYS A 325 -10.27 -10.50 10.63
C CYS A 325 -10.68 -11.29 11.89
N LEU A 326 -11.99 -11.51 12.09
CA LEU A 326 -12.50 -12.30 13.20
C LEU A 326 -12.12 -13.78 13.07
N VAL A 327 -12.06 -14.32 11.85
CA VAL A 327 -11.56 -15.68 11.57
C VAL A 327 -10.12 -15.80 12.02
N SER A 328 -9.28 -14.82 11.69
CA SER A 328 -7.88 -14.76 12.12
C SER A 328 -7.72 -14.67 13.63
N PHE A 329 -8.56 -13.88 14.33
CA PHE A 329 -8.55 -13.80 15.78
C PHE A 329 -8.91 -15.13 16.43
N CYS A 330 -9.96 -15.81 15.95
CA CYS A 330 -10.35 -17.13 16.43
C CYS A 330 -9.25 -18.17 16.19
N ARG A 331 -8.61 -18.13 15.02
CA ARG A 331 -7.49 -19.02 14.68
C ARG A 331 -6.28 -18.81 15.58
N ALA A 332 -5.95 -17.56 15.91
CA ALA A 332 -4.83 -17.24 16.79
C ALA A 332 -5.14 -17.48 18.27
N PHE A 333 -6.39 -17.24 18.68
CA PHE A 333 -6.82 -17.25 20.08
C PHE A 333 -8.18 -17.95 20.26
N PRO A 334 -8.17 -19.26 20.55
CA PRO A 334 -9.38 -20.01 20.85
C PRO A 334 -10.30 -19.40 21.95
N PRO A 335 -9.77 -18.75 23.02
CA PRO A 335 -10.63 -18.13 24.03
C PRO A 335 -11.53 -16.98 23.55
N LEU A 336 -11.42 -16.56 22.29
CA LEU A 336 -12.25 -15.49 21.71
C LEU A 336 -13.48 -16.01 20.95
N TYR A 337 -13.67 -17.33 20.79
CA TYR A 337 -14.78 -17.88 20.01
C TYR A 337 -16.16 -17.37 20.47
N ASP A 338 -16.42 -17.35 21.78
CA ASP A 338 -17.72 -16.92 22.33
C ASP A 338 -18.00 -15.44 22.07
N ASP A 339 -16.98 -14.59 22.25
CA ASP A 339 -17.09 -13.14 22.03
C ASP A 339 -17.34 -12.85 20.54
N VAL A 340 -16.62 -13.54 19.64
CA VAL A 340 -16.76 -13.40 18.19
C VAL A 340 -18.11 -13.92 17.71
N ALA A 341 -18.56 -15.08 18.18
CA ALA A 341 -19.85 -15.64 17.84
C ALA A 341 -20.99 -14.69 18.26
N SER A 342 -20.89 -14.12 19.46
CA SER A 342 -21.85 -13.12 19.96
C SER A 342 -21.90 -11.88 19.05
N LEU A 343 -20.75 -11.34 18.63
CA LEU A 343 -20.67 -10.20 17.72
C LEU A 343 -21.25 -10.51 16.33
N LEU A 344 -20.96 -11.70 15.78
CA LEU A 344 -21.47 -12.12 14.48
C LEU A 344 -23.00 -12.31 14.52
N ILE A 345 -23.54 -12.88 15.61
CA ILE A 345 -24.99 -13.00 15.83
C ILE A 345 -25.63 -11.62 15.88
N GLN A 346 -25.09 -10.69 16.67
CA GLN A 346 -25.61 -9.31 16.75
C GLN A 346 -25.58 -8.61 15.39
N THR A 347 -24.48 -8.75 14.65
CA THR A 347 -24.33 -8.18 13.31
C THR A 347 -25.36 -8.78 12.36
N GLY A 348 -25.53 -10.11 12.36
CA GLY A 348 -26.53 -10.81 11.56
C GLY A 348 -27.97 -10.39 11.89
N GLN A 349 -28.31 -10.21 13.17
CA GLN A 349 -29.63 -9.74 13.60
C GLN A 349 -29.93 -8.32 13.10
N VAL A 350 -28.95 -7.41 13.20
CA VAL A 350 -29.07 -6.04 12.68
C VAL A 350 -29.29 -6.04 11.17
N CYS A 351 -28.55 -6.86 10.43
CA CYS A 351 -28.71 -6.97 8.97
C CYS A 351 -30.05 -7.60 8.59
N ALA A 352 -30.46 -8.67 9.26
CA ALA A 352 -31.75 -9.33 9.01
C ALA A 352 -32.94 -8.39 9.27
N SER A 353 -32.88 -7.60 10.35
CA SER A 353 -33.87 -6.56 10.63
C SER A 353 -33.93 -5.53 9.50
N HIS A 354 -32.78 -5.11 8.99
CA HIS A 354 -32.73 -4.11 7.92
C HIS A 354 -33.27 -4.65 6.58
N VAL A 355 -32.88 -5.85 6.18
CA VAL A 355 -33.40 -6.51 4.98
C VAL A 355 -34.93 -6.68 5.09
N ALA A 356 -35.45 -7.06 6.25
CA ALA A 356 -36.89 -7.17 6.48
C ALA A 356 -37.63 -5.83 6.40
N THR A 357 -36.97 -4.70 6.70
CA THR A 357 -37.56 -3.36 6.54
C THR A 357 -37.54 -2.84 5.11
N GLN A 358 -36.61 -3.31 4.26
CA GLN A 358 -36.50 -2.88 2.87
C GLN A 358 -37.21 -3.82 1.87
N ALA A 359 -37.21 -5.13 2.15
CA ALA A 359 -37.83 -6.12 1.29
C ALA A 359 -39.34 -6.16 1.50
N GLN A 360 -40.11 -5.59 0.56
CA GLN A 360 -41.52 -5.94 0.40
C GLN A 360 -41.73 -7.25 -0.38
N ASP A 361 -40.70 -7.80 -1.06
CA ASP A 361 -40.89 -8.92 -2.00
C ASP A 361 -39.83 -10.05 -1.98
N ILE A 362 -38.85 -10.07 -1.05
CA ILE A 362 -37.87 -11.17 -0.95
C ILE A 362 -37.69 -11.57 0.51
N ASP A 363 -38.26 -12.70 0.91
CA ASP A 363 -38.06 -13.26 2.25
C ASP A 363 -36.62 -13.77 2.42
N PRO A 364 -35.77 -13.13 3.26
CA PRO A 364 -34.41 -13.58 3.50
C PRO A 364 -34.34 -14.99 4.13
N ILE A 365 -35.42 -15.42 4.78
CA ILE A 365 -35.58 -16.77 5.34
C ILE A 365 -35.67 -17.82 4.22
N ILE A 366 -36.36 -17.53 3.11
CA ILE A 366 -36.48 -18.44 1.97
C ILE A 366 -35.13 -18.58 1.26
N THR A 367 -34.37 -17.50 1.14
CA THR A 367 -33.02 -17.52 0.56
C THR A 367 -32.04 -18.31 1.44
N ARG A 368 -32.12 -18.15 2.77
CA ARG A 368 -31.31 -18.90 3.74
C ARG A 368 -31.64 -20.39 3.73
N LEU A 369 -32.92 -20.76 3.61
CA LEU A 369 -33.35 -22.15 3.47
C LEU A 369 -32.94 -22.75 2.11
N LYS A 370 -32.98 -21.97 1.02
CA LYS A 370 -32.50 -22.42 -0.30
C LYS A 370 -30.98 -22.65 -0.31
N TYR A 371 -30.20 -21.72 0.25
CA TYR A 371 -28.73 -21.86 0.31
C TYR A 371 -28.29 -23.02 1.21
N LEU A 372 -28.93 -23.20 2.37
CA LEU A 372 -28.65 -24.34 3.24
C LEU A 372 -29.02 -25.66 2.57
N LYS A 373 -30.14 -25.70 1.83
CA LYS A 373 -30.57 -26.88 1.05
C LYS A 373 -29.61 -27.22 -0.10
N GLU A 374 -29.11 -26.23 -0.83
CA GLU A 374 -28.12 -26.43 -1.90
C GLU A 374 -26.79 -26.99 -1.36
N LYS A 375 -26.44 -26.64 -0.12
CA LYS A 375 -25.19 -27.09 0.51
C LYS A 375 -25.30 -28.47 1.19
N THR A 376 -26.50 -28.90 1.60
CA THR A 376 -26.74 -30.27 2.09
C THR A 376 -26.96 -31.30 0.98
N GLU A 377 -27.26 -30.90 -0.26
CA GLU A 377 -27.45 -31.84 -1.37
C GLU A 377 -26.13 -32.31 -2.04
N VAL A 378 -24.97 -31.75 -1.66
CA VAL A 378 -23.66 -32.16 -2.19
C VAL A 378 -22.93 -33.07 -1.20
N THR A 379 -23.18 -34.38 -1.38
CA THR A 379 -22.42 -35.61 -0.96
C THR A 379 -23.02 -36.47 0.16
N PRO A 380 -22.99 -37.82 0.04
CA PRO A 380 -23.44 -38.61 -1.11
C PRO A 380 -24.38 -39.76 -0.66
N ASP A 381 -25.54 -39.91 -1.30
CA ASP A 381 -26.26 -41.19 -1.25
C ASP A 381 -25.93 -42.04 -2.48
N LEU A 382 -25.25 -43.14 -2.19
CA LEU A 382 -24.92 -44.22 -3.08
C LEU A 382 -26.23 -44.95 -3.49
N HIS A 383 -26.42 -45.12 -4.79
CA HIS A 383 -27.48 -45.90 -5.46
C HIS A 383 -28.93 -45.34 -5.47
N ARG A 384 -29.33 -44.69 -6.57
CA ARG A 384 -30.30 -45.28 -7.52
C ARG A 384 -30.46 -44.50 -8.82
N SER A 385 -30.48 -45.29 -9.89
CA SER A 385 -30.82 -45.08 -11.29
C SER A 385 -31.80 -43.95 -11.68
N VAL A 386 -31.37 -43.18 -12.70
CA VAL A 386 -32.06 -42.83 -13.96
C VAL A 386 -33.54 -42.43 -13.88
N SER A 387 -33.80 -41.14 -14.15
CA SER A 387 -34.69 -40.74 -15.27
C SER A 387 -34.61 -39.23 -15.56
N SER A 388 -34.13 -38.96 -16.78
CA SER A 388 -34.17 -37.75 -17.61
C SER A 388 -35.39 -36.82 -17.43
N GLU A 389 -35.14 -35.52 -17.31
CA GLU A 389 -35.87 -34.50 -18.10
C GLU A 389 -35.07 -33.20 -18.30
N ARG A 390 -35.28 -32.59 -19.46
CA ARG A 390 -34.33 -31.73 -20.20
C ARG A 390 -34.25 -30.30 -19.64
N ILE A 391 -33.03 -29.85 -19.33
CA ILE A 391 -32.70 -28.43 -19.17
C ILE A 391 -32.70 -27.77 -20.56
N LYS A 392 -33.65 -26.86 -20.80
CA LYS A 392 -33.57 -25.90 -21.91
C LYS A 392 -32.55 -24.82 -21.53
N LYS A 393 -31.51 -24.71 -22.36
CA LYS A 393 -30.50 -23.65 -22.37
C LYS A 393 -31.16 -22.28 -22.60
N GLY A 394 -30.65 -21.28 -21.87
CA GLY A 394 -30.70 -19.88 -22.30
C GLY A 394 -31.32 -18.96 -21.28
N GLU A 395 -30.52 -18.51 -20.30
CA GLU A 395 -30.58 -17.16 -19.75
C GLU A 395 -29.34 -16.93 -18.88
N THR A 396 -28.35 -16.27 -19.48
CA THR A 396 -27.26 -15.59 -18.77
C THR A 396 -27.86 -14.46 -17.95
N ILE A 397 -28.12 -14.70 -16.66
CA ILE A 397 -28.41 -13.64 -15.70
C ILE A 397 -27.06 -13.07 -15.26
N ALA A 398 -26.72 -11.90 -15.80
CA ALA A 398 -25.66 -11.06 -15.26
C ALA A 398 -26.00 -10.75 -13.77
N PRO A 399 -25.02 -10.66 -12.85
CA PRO A 399 -25.32 -10.41 -11.45
C PRO A 399 -25.83 -8.97 -11.32
N GLU A 400 -27.15 -8.83 -11.32
CA GLU A 400 -27.86 -7.61 -10.95
C GLU A 400 -27.43 -7.21 -9.53
N SER A 401 -27.29 -5.90 -9.31
CA SER A 401 -26.82 -5.27 -8.08
C SER A 401 -27.50 -5.84 -6.83
N LEU A 402 -26.83 -6.77 -6.14
CA LEU A 402 -27.28 -7.24 -4.84
C LEU A 402 -27.25 -6.08 -3.83
N ASP A 403 -28.33 -5.96 -3.06
CA ASP A 403 -28.44 -5.03 -1.93
C ASP A 403 -27.25 -5.19 -0.97
N PRO A 404 -26.55 -4.10 -0.57
CA PRO A 404 -25.43 -4.15 0.37
C PRO A 404 -25.74 -4.94 1.65
N ASP A 405 -26.96 -4.91 2.16
CA ASP A 405 -27.28 -5.65 3.39
C ASP A 405 -27.42 -7.16 3.17
N VAL A 406 -27.88 -7.58 1.99
CA VAL A 406 -27.88 -8.99 1.59
C VAL A 406 -26.44 -9.49 1.45
N LEU A 407 -25.55 -8.68 0.86
CA LEU A 407 -24.12 -9.01 0.76
C LEU A 407 -23.47 -9.10 2.14
N LEU A 408 -23.83 -8.23 3.08
CA LEU A 408 -23.31 -8.29 4.45
C LEU A 408 -23.82 -9.53 5.20
N CYS A 409 -25.10 -9.90 5.04
CA CYS A 409 -25.64 -11.16 5.55
C CYS A 409 -24.86 -12.37 5.03
N GLN A 410 -24.66 -12.45 3.71
CA GLN A 410 -23.85 -13.51 3.09
C GLN A 410 -22.42 -13.54 3.63
N ARG A 411 -21.82 -12.37 3.87
CA ARG A 411 -20.46 -12.28 4.44
C ARG A 411 -20.43 -12.78 5.88
N VAL A 412 -21.41 -12.46 6.72
CA VAL A 412 -21.51 -12.97 8.10
C VAL A 412 -21.64 -14.49 8.09
N GLU A 413 -22.50 -15.05 7.23
CA GLU A 413 -22.67 -16.50 7.09
C GLU A 413 -21.39 -17.20 6.63
N ALA A 414 -20.71 -16.65 5.61
CA ALA A 414 -19.43 -17.16 5.14
C ALA A 414 -18.37 -17.14 6.26
N THR A 415 -18.30 -16.05 7.03
CA THR A 415 -17.35 -15.91 8.14
C THR A 415 -17.61 -16.95 9.23
N PHE A 416 -18.88 -17.20 9.58
CA PHE A 416 -19.26 -18.25 10.53
C PHE A 416 -18.81 -19.64 10.05
N LEU A 417 -19.05 -19.94 8.78
CA LEU A 417 -18.67 -21.22 8.18
C LEU A 417 -17.16 -21.41 8.15
N GLU A 418 -16.39 -20.37 7.82
CA GLU A 418 -14.93 -20.40 7.89
C GLU A 418 -14.42 -20.66 9.30
N ILE A 419 -14.98 -20.00 10.32
CA ILE A 419 -14.64 -20.24 11.72
C ILE A 419 -14.91 -21.70 12.10
N ILE A 420 -16.09 -22.24 11.76
CA ILE A 420 -16.44 -23.65 12.03
C ILE A 420 -15.46 -24.59 11.33
N ASN A 421 -15.20 -24.37 10.04
CA ASN A 421 -14.27 -25.22 9.28
C ASN A 421 -12.86 -25.19 9.87
N THR A 422 -12.36 -24.02 10.27
CA THR A 422 -11.04 -23.90 10.92
C THR A 422 -10.99 -24.58 12.29
N ALA A 423 -12.08 -24.52 13.06
CA ALA A 423 -12.16 -25.16 14.38
C ALA A 423 -12.29 -26.70 14.28
N VAL A 424 -13.00 -27.20 13.25
CA VAL A 424 -13.26 -28.64 13.05
C VAL A 424 -12.08 -29.35 12.38
N VAL A 425 -11.47 -28.74 11.37
CA VAL A 425 -10.37 -29.37 10.62
C VAL A 425 -9.12 -29.51 11.48
N GLY A 426 -8.93 -28.63 12.48
CA GLY A 426 -7.71 -28.58 13.28
C GLY A 426 -6.51 -28.21 12.42
N VAL A 427 -5.72 -27.22 12.85
CA VAL A 427 -4.37 -27.04 12.31
C VAL A 427 -3.41 -27.76 13.24
#